data_AF-A0A525PRN6-F1
#
_entry.id   AF-A0A525PRN6-F1
#
_cell.length_a   1.000
_cell.length_b   1.000
_cell.length_c   1.000
_cell.angle_alpha   90.00
_cell.angle_beta   90.00
_cell.angle_gamma   90.00
#
_symmetry.space_group_name_H-M   'P 1'
#
loop_
_entity.id
_entity.type
_entity.pdbx_description
1 polymer ?
#
loop_
_entity_poly.entity_id
_entity_poly.type
_entity_poly.pdbx_seq_one_letter_code
_entity_poly.pdbx_strand_id
1 'polypeptide(L)' 'MSGYPVNMNVVPEVSGFFDPATNTISYVVRDPESTSCAIIDSVMDIDYAAGRITYDHADTLIAEVERRGLTVEW' A
#
# COMPACT_ATOMS: atom_id res chain seq x y z
N MET A 1 -6.19 20.76 -19.93
CA MET A 1 -4.99 19.97 -19.58
C MET A 1 -4.33 20.70 -18.43
N SER A 2 -4.31 20.12 -17.23
CA SER A 2 -3.70 20.81 -16.09
C SER A 2 -2.18 20.89 -16.33
N GLY A 3 -1.65 22.12 -16.30
CA GLY A 3 -0.24 22.41 -16.51
C GLY A 3 0.59 22.14 -15.27
N TYR A 4 0.48 20.94 -14.68
CA TYR A 4 1.39 20.53 -13.63
C TYR A 4 2.70 20.08 -14.26
N PRO A 5 3.85 20.70 -13.94
CA PRO A 5 5.13 20.21 -14.42
C PRO A 5 5.37 18.83 -13.81
N VAL A 6 5.27 17.78 -14.63
CA VAL A 6 5.61 16.42 -14.22
C VAL A 6 7.13 16.31 -14.18
N ASN A 7 7.70 16.10 -13.00
CA ASN A 7 9.12 15.81 -12.85
C ASN A 7 9.34 14.29 -12.92
N MET A 8 9.86 13.81 -14.05
CA MET A 8 10.14 12.38 -14.28
C MET A 8 11.44 11.89 -13.62
N ASN A 9 12.21 12.77 -12.97
CA ASN A 9 13.44 12.40 -12.25
C ASN A 9 13.17 11.97 -10.80
N VAL A 10 11.94 12.13 -10.30
CA VAL A 10 11.55 11.64 -8.98
C VAL A 10 11.15 10.18 -9.09
N VAL A 11 11.80 9.32 -8.31
CA VAL A 11 11.54 7.88 -8.30
C VAL A 11 10.97 7.50 -6.94
N PRO A 12 9.68 7.10 -6.84
CA PRO A 12 9.09 6.68 -5.58
C PRO A 12 9.69 5.35 -5.10
N GLU A 13 9.75 5.18 -3.78
CA GLU A 13 10.13 3.91 -3.17
C GLU A 13 8.88 3.02 -3.11
N VAL A 14 8.87 1.93 -3.90
CA VAL A 14 7.72 1.03 -4.03
C VAL A 14 8.02 -0.32 -3.39
N SER A 15 7.12 -0.78 -2.53
CA SER A 15 7.17 -2.11 -1.89
C SER A 15 5.88 -2.86 -2.18
N GLY A 16 5.97 -4.07 -2.73
CA GLY A 16 4.82 -4.90 -3.12
C GLY A 16 4.55 -6.04 -2.15
N PHE A 17 3.28 -6.33 -1.90
CA PHE A 17 2.78 -7.30 -0.92
C PHE A 17 1.75 -8.21 -1.58
N PHE A 18 2.12 -9.47 -1.83
CA PHE A 18 1.28 -10.42 -2.53
C PHE A 18 0.32 -11.12 -1.58
N ASP A 19 -0.98 -11.08 -1.91
CA ASP A 19 -1.99 -11.94 -1.32
C ASP A 19 -2.22 -13.19 -2.20
N PRO A 20 -1.86 -14.40 -1.75
CA PRO A 20 -2.10 -15.62 -2.51
C PRO A 20 -3.58 -16.01 -2.60
N ALA A 21 -4.44 -15.55 -1.69
CA ALA A 21 -5.85 -15.93 -1.69
C ALA A 21 -6.61 -15.31 -2.87
N THR A 22 -6.30 -14.06 -3.21
CA THR A 22 -6.94 -13.32 -4.31
C THR A 22 -6.04 -13.12 -5.52
N ASN A 23 -4.74 -13.46 -5.42
CA ASN A 23 -3.70 -13.10 -6.39
C ASN A 23 -3.52 -11.58 -6.57
N THR A 24 -3.90 -10.79 -5.55
CA THR A 24 -3.71 -9.33 -5.53
C THR A 24 -2.29 -8.99 -5.10
N ILE A 25 -1.73 -7.91 -5.65
CA ILE A 25 -0.49 -7.32 -5.12
C ILE A 25 -0.85 -5.90 -4.66
N SER A 26 -0.84 -5.70 -3.34
CA SER A 26 -0.94 -4.36 -2.77
C SER A 26 0.43 -3.70 -2.74
N TYR A 27 0.46 -2.36 -2.71
CA TYR A 27 1.70 -1.61 -2.67
C TYR A 27 1.72 -0.57 -1.56
N VAL A 28 2.87 -0.41 -0.92
CA VAL A 28 3.22 0.79 -0.17
C VAL A 28 4.15 1.62 -1.06
N VAL A 29 3.71 2.83 -1.40
CA VAL A 29 4.46 3.77 -2.24
C VAL A 29 4.85 4.98 -1.40
N ARG A 30 6.15 5.18 -1.19
CA ARG A 30 6.69 6.29 -0.39
C ARG A 30 7.28 7.38 -1.29
N ASP A 31 7.03 8.63 -0.92
CA ASP A 31 7.74 9.79 -1.45
C ASP A 31 9.21 9.77 -0.98
N PRO A 32 10.21 9.76 -1.90
CA PRO A 32 11.62 9.68 -1.52
C PRO A 32 12.08 10.86 -0.67
N GLU A 33 11.44 12.04 -0.81
CA GLU A 33 11.84 13.28 -0.14
C GLU A 33 11.15 13.50 1.22
N SER A 34 10.21 12.64 1.63
CA SER A 34 9.46 12.80 2.88
C SER A 34 9.09 11.47 3.56
N THR A 35 8.39 11.50 4.69
CA THR A 35 7.86 10.29 5.32
C THR A 35 6.48 9.91 4.81
N SER A 36 5.91 10.67 3.87
CA SER A 36 4.57 10.41 3.35
C SER A 36 4.56 9.16 2.45
N CYS A 37 3.51 8.36 2.58
CA CYS A 37 3.27 7.23 1.71
C CYS A 37 1.79 7.08 1.35
N ALA A 38 1.54 6.29 0.31
CA ALA A 38 0.23 5.83 -0.10
C ALA A 38 0.16 4.30 -0.06
N ILE A 39 -1.01 3.77 0.28
CA ILE A 39 -1.33 2.34 0.16
C ILE A 39 -2.21 2.14 -1.07
N ILE A 40 -1.80 1.28 -1.99
CA ILE A 40 -2.52 1.00 -3.23
C ILE A 40 -3.06 -0.42 -3.19
N ASP A 41 -4.36 -0.56 -3.48
CA ASP A 41 -5.07 -1.83 -3.68
C ASP A 41 -4.99 -2.77 -2.46
N SER A 42 -5.32 -2.25 -1.27
CA SER A 42 -5.30 -3.01 -0.02
C SER A 42 -6.40 -4.09 -0.01
N VAL A 43 -6.06 -5.25 0.59
CA VAL A 43 -6.98 -6.38 0.70
C VAL A 43 -7.62 -6.44 2.08
N MET A 44 -8.94 -6.59 2.10
CA MET A 44 -9.69 -7.08 3.25
C MET A 44 -10.02 -8.55 3.00
N ASP A 45 -9.44 -9.42 3.81
CA ASP A 45 -9.55 -10.86 3.63
C ASP A 45 -10.97 -11.35 3.92
N ILE A 46 -11.46 -12.32 3.13
CA ILE A 46 -12.78 -12.93 3.33
C ILE A 46 -12.71 -14.46 3.19
N ASP A 47 -13.16 -15.16 4.24
CA ASP A 47 -13.52 -16.57 4.16
C ASP A 47 -14.95 -16.68 3.61
N TYR A 48 -15.04 -17.03 2.33
CA TYR A 48 -16.32 -17.18 1.63
C TYR A 48 -17.21 -18.29 2.20
N ALA A 49 -16.64 -19.34 2.79
CA ALA A 49 -17.42 -20.45 3.34
C ALA A 49 -18.06 -20.07 4.68
N ALA A 50 -17.33 -19.31 5.51
CA ALA A 50 -17.80 -18.87 6.82
C ALA A 50 -18.47 -17.49 6.83
N GLY A 51 -18.37 -16.73 5.73
CA GLY A 51 -18.81 -15.34 5.65
C GLY A 51 -18.05 -14.41 6.61
N ARG A 52 -16.81 -14.77 6.95
CA ARG A 52 -15.98 -14.04 7.93
C ARG A 52 -14.98 -13.16 7.20
N ILE A 53 -14.80 -11.94 7.70
CA ILE A 53 -13.71 -11.06 7.29
C ILE A 53 -12.54 -11.14 8.27
N THR A 54 -11.32 -11.04 7.76
CA THR A 54 -10.11 -10.80 8.56
C THR A 54 -9.32 -9.65 7.94
N TYR A 55 -8.27 -9.20 8.63
CA TYR A 55 -7.47 -8.03 8.25
C TYR A 55 -5.99 -8.37 8.16
N ASP A 56 -5.65 -9.66 8.04
CA ASP A 56 -4.28 -10.14 8.17
C ASP A 56 -3.36 -9.54 7.09
N HIS A 57 -3.89 -9.39 5.87
CA HIS A 57 -3.16 -8.73 4.79
C HIS A 57 -2.99 -7.23 5.04
N ALA A 58 -4.05 -6.54 5.45
CA ALA A 58 -4.00 -5.12 5.76
C ALA A 58 -3.05 -4.82 6.95
N ASP A 59 -3.05 -5.66 7.98
CA ASP A 59 -2.16 -5.55 9.14
C ASP A 59 -0.68 -5.70 8.73
N THR A 60 -0.40 -6.48 7.69
CA THR A 60 0.96 -6.57 7.13
C THR A 60 1.42 -5.25 6.53
N LEU A 61 0.52 -4.52 5.85
CA LEU A 61 0.81 -3.20 5.28
C LEU A 61 1.00 -2.15 6.39
N ILE A 62 0.15 -2.18 7.42
CA ILE A 62 0.25 -1.29 8.59
C ILE A 62 1.60 -1.51 9.31
N ALA A 63 1.97 -2.77 9.55
CA ALA A 63 3.23 -3.09 10.20
C ALA A 63 4.44 -2.57 9.40
N GLU A 64 4.40 -2.60 8.07
CA GLU A 64 5.46 -2.01 7.25
C GLU A 64 5.54 -0.49 7.39
N VAL A 65 4.39 0.19 7.35
CA VAL A 65 4.30 1.65 7.53
C VAL A 65 4.88 2.05 8.88
N GLU A 66 4.48 1.38 9.96
CA GLU A 66 4.96 1.64 11.32
C GLU A 66 6.46 1.34 11.46
N ARG A 67 6.93 0.19 10.94
CA ARG A 67 8.34 -0.22 10.98
C ARG A 67 9.24 0.80 10.30
N ARG A 68 8.77 1.44 9.23
CA ARG A 68 9.50 2.47 8.49
C ARG A 68 9.25 3.90 8.99
N GLY A 69 8.36 4.10 9.97
CA GLY A 69 8.00 5.42 10.47
C GLY A 69 7.37 6.31 9.41
N LEU A 70 6.54 5.73 8.54
CA LEU A 70 5.86 6.45 7.46
C LEU A 70 4.52 7.03 7.94
N THR A 71 4.07 8.07 7.26
CA THR A 71 2.75 8.67 7.44
C THR A 71 1.91 8.34 6.22
N VAL A 72 0.83 7.58 6.42
CA VAL A 72 -0.14 7.32 5.34
C VAL A 72 -0.93 8.58 5.10
N GLU A 73 -0.79 9.14 3.91
CA GLU A 73 -1.63 10.25 3.45
C GLU A 73 -2.82 9.72 2.67
N TRP A 74 -2.62 8.71 1.81
CA TRP A 74 -3.61 8.15 0.86
C TRP A 74 -3.75 6.63 0.93
#